data_AF-A0A5J4IXJ4-F1
#
_entry.id   AF-A0A5J4IXJ4-F1
#
_cell.length_a   1.000
_cell.length_b   1.000
_cell.length_c   1.000
_cell.angle_alpha   90.00
_cell.angle_beta   90.00
_cell.angle_gamma   90.00
#
_symmetry.space_group_name_H-M   'P 1'
#
loop_
_entity.id
_entity.type
_entity.pdbx_description
1 polymer ?
#
loop_
_entity_poly.entity_id
_entity_poly.type
_entity_poly.pdbx_seq_one_letter_code
_entity_poly.pdbx_strand_id
1 'polypeptide(L)'
;MKLITIVLFIFAVGCGAPSKNTGPIIDSKTESDVITSKNNPTSTEPTVVKPILPKGAVIGNYNGDLKPFYAHVSKIDTKKGVTTVSFESKKYPDVLIPKTYGGTVAPLILEGFDRDLLLVTAKLEDPNFNKYFLYVLRNNSWKPVMNGFAIHKSNRPETLQVIRVNPENKNELIRYYSVFDIDETNEEGYVWRLLEESIVKQNW
;
A
#
# COMPACT_ATOMS: atom_id res chain seq x y z
N MET A 1 5.04 -54.39 -19.29
CA MET A 1 5.67 -55.27 -18.27
C MET A 1 6.99 -54.65 -17.81
N LYS A 2 7.04 -54.13 -16.58
CA LYS A 2 8.05 -54.43 -15.54
C LYS A 2 7.79 -53.50 -14.34
N LEU A 3 7.30 -54.13 -13.26
CA LEU A 3 7.28 -53.65 -11.88
C LEU A 3 8.70 -53.69 -11.29
N ILE A 4 9.08 -52.70 -10.47
CA ILE A 4 9.93 -52.74 -9.26
C ILE A 4 9.60 -51.42 -8.51
N THR A 5 8.85 -51.27 -7.42
CA THR A 5 8.80 -51.82 -6.03
C THR A 5 10.00 -51.44 -5.13
N ILE A 6 9.67 -50.98 -3.90
CA ILE A 6 10.42 -50.98 -2.61
C ILE A 6 10.76 -49.54 -2.12
N VAL A 7 9.97 -48.94 -1.18
CA VAL A 7 9.87 -49.13 0.30
C VAL A 7 10.93 -48.25 1.04
N LEU A 8 10.75 -47.60 2.20
CA LEU A 8 9.67 -47.34 3.18
C LEU A 8 10.36 -46.68 4.42
N PHE A 9 9.58 -45.94 5.25
CA PHE A 9 9.79 -45.72 6.72
C PHE A 9 10.94 -44.76 7.19
N ILE A 10 10.89 -43.93 8.25
CA ILE A 10 10.13 -43.90 9.52
C ILE A 10 9.90 -42.46 10.06
N PHE A 11 8.77 -42.32 10.76
CA PHE A 11 8.34 -41.28 11.70
C PHE A 11 9.38 -40.85 12.77
N ALA A 12 9.30 -39.58 13.21
CA ALA A 12 9.53 -39.26 14.62
C ALA A 12 8.53 -38.19 15.09
N VAL A 13 7.69 -38.61 16.02
CA VAL A 13 6.70 -37.84 16.77
C VAL A 13 7.42 -37.15 17.93
N GLY A 14 7.22 -35.85 18.10
CA GLY A 14 7.69 -35.09 19.27
C GLY A 14 6.57 -34.25 19.84
N CYS A 15 5.68 -34.89 20.60
CA CYS A 15 4.64 -34.25 21.41
C CYS A 15 5.19 -34.09 22.83
N GLY A 16 5.28 -32.86 23.35
CA GLY A 16 5.82 -32.60 24.68
C GLY A 16 5.09 -31.46 25.39
N ALA A 17 4.23 -31.83 26.35
CA ALA A 17 3.73 -31.01 27.46
C ALA A 17 2.98 -31.92 28.45
N PRO A 18 2.73 -31.53 29.72
CA PRO A 18 3.53 -30.75 30.67
C PRO A 18 3.70 -31.51 32.01
N SER A 19 4.66 -31.11 32.86
CA SER A 19 4.72 -31.63 34.25
C SER A 19 3.85 -30.79 35.19
N LYS A 20 2.92 -31.45 35.89
CA LYS A 20 2.27 -30.96 37.10
C LYS A 20 3.02 -31.56 38.28
N ASN A 21 3.40 -30.74 39.26
CA ASN A 21 3.74 -31.21 40.59
C ASN A 21 2.75 -30.63 41.60
N THR A 22 2.24 -31.49 42.47
CA THR A 22 1.28 -31.18 43.53
C THR A 22 1.77 -31.80 44.82
N GLY A 23 1.73 -31.03 45.91
CA GLY A 23 1.66 -31.48 47.31
C GLY A 23 2.82 -31.02 48.22
N PRO A 24 2.65 -30.95 49.57
CA PRO A 24 1.45 -31.22 50.37
C PRO A 24 1.05 -30.09 51.38
N ILE A 25 -0.07 -30.32 52.09
CA ILE A 25 -0.75 -29.51 53.14
C ILE A 25 -0.36 -30.04 54.55
N ILE A 26 -0.65 -29.25 55.62
CA ILE A 26 -0.87 -29.55 57.09
C ILE A 26 0.20 -28.88 58.00
N ASP A 27 -0.01 -28.12 59.10
CA ASP A 27 -1.18 -27.56 59.84
C ASP A 27 -0.72 -26.46 60.85
N SER A 28 -1.68 -25.63 61.31
CA SER A 28 -1.88 -25.08 62.68
C SER A 28 -0.91 -24.09 63.37
N LYS A 29 -1.30 -22.81 63.51
CA LYS A 29 -1.84 -22.14 64.74
C LYS A 29 -1.81 -20.59 64.71
N THR A 30 -2.82 -20.02 65.36
CA THR A 30 -3.31 -18.63 65.50
C THR A 30 -2.43 -17.71 66.35
N GLU A 31 -2.23 -16.43 65.95
CA GLU A 31 -2.71 -15.20 66.65
C GLU A 31 -2.18 -13.91 66.00
N SER A 32 -2.97 -12.85 66.17
CA SER A 32 -3.05 -11.57 65.47
C SER A 32 -1.80 -10.67 65.55
N ASP A 33 -1.51 -9.91 64.49
CA ASP A 33 -1.50 -8.43 64.54
C ASP A 33 -1.17 -7.74 63.20
N VAL A 34 -1.96 -6.69 62.92
CA VAL A 34 -1.60 -5.41 62.26
C VAL A 34 -1.18 -5.39 60.76
N ILE A 35 -2.14 -4.94 59.94
CA ILE A 35 -2.06 -3.97 58.81
C ILE A 35 -0.90 -4.13 57.80
N THR A 36 -1.22 -4.54 56.57
CA THR A 36 -0.92 -3.79 55.32
C THR A 36 -1.75 -4.38 54.17
N SER A 37 -2.55 -3.52 53.52
CA SER A 37 -3.40 -3.87 52.39
C SER A 37 -2.57 -4.38 51.21
N LYS A 38 -2.96 -5.54 50.67
CA LYS A 38 -2.32 -6.23 49.53
C LYS A 38 -2.25 -5.33 48.29
N ASN A 39 -1.03 -4.94 47.92
CA ASN A 39 -0.72 -4.61 46.54
C ASN A 39 -0.77 -5.92 45.73
N ASN A 40 -1.90 -6.18 45.07
CA ASN A 40 -1.93 -7.12 43.95
C ASN A 40 -0.97 -6.58 42.87
N PRO A 41 -0.01 -7.37 42.37
CA PRO A 41 0.73 -6.99 41.19
C PRO A 41 -0.26 -7.08 40.02
N THR A 42 -0.86 -5.95 39.67
CA THR A 42 -1.54 -5.78 38.38
C THR A 42 -0.50 -6.07 37.33
N SER A 43 -0.58 -7.26 36.73
CA SER A 43 0.09 -7.57 35.48
C SER A 43 -0.47 -6.60 34.43
N THR A 44 0.20 -5.47 34.26
CA THR A 44 -0.01 -4.62 33.09
C THR A 44 0.61 -5.37 31.94
N GLU A 45 -0.18 -6.24 31.32
CA GLU A 45 0.08 -6.73 29.99
C GLU A 45 0.41 -5.50 29.11
N PRO A 46 1.59 -5.44 28.46
CA PRO A 46 1.98 -4.25 27.73
C PRO A 46 0.95 -4.02 26.61
N THR A 47 0.15 -2.97 26.78
CA THR A 47 -0.81 -2.55 25.76
C THR A 47 -0.01 -2.25 24.50
N VAL A 48 -0.10 -3.13 23.51
CA VAL A 48 0.54 -2.95 22.20
C VAL A 48 -0.14 -1.73 21.55
N VAL A 49 0.48 -0.56 21.71
CA VAL A 49 0.01 0.67 21.04
C VAL A 49 0.31 0.50 19.56
N LYS A 50 -0.71 0.08 18.81
CA LYS A 50 -0.63 0.02 17.34
C LYS A 50 -0.33 1.43 16.82
N PRO A 51 0.66 1.62 15.94
CA PRO A 51 0.95 2.93 15.36
C PRO A 51 -0.29 3.51 14.69
N ILE A 52 -0.65 4.74 15.04
CA ILE A 52 -1.77 5.46 14.40
C ILE A 52 -1.28 5.94 13.03
N LEU A 53 -1.88 5.40 11.96
CA LEU A 53 -1.56 5.81 10.59
C LEU A 53 -2.17 7.20 10.29
N PRO A 54 -1.47 8.08 9.57
CA PRO A 54 -2.05 9.33 9.09
C PRO A 54 -3.30 9.10 8.22
N LYS A 55 -4.19 10.09 8.19
CA LYS A 55 -5.39 10.03 7.33
C LYS A 55 -5.00 9.86 5.86
N GLY A 56 -5.60 8.89 5.19
CA GLY A 56 -5.34 8.60 3.78
C GLY A 56 -3.98 7.95 3.53
N ALA A 57 -3.30 7.47 4.58
CA ALA A 57 -2.09 6.68 4.42
C ALA A 57 -2.40 5.31 3.85
N VAL A 58 -1.55 4.87 2.93
CA VAL A 58 -1.60 3.55 2.30
C VAL A 58 -0.27 2.86 2.51
N ILE A 59 -0.31 1.56 2.77
CA ILE A 59 0.86 0.73 3.02
C ILE A 59 1.22 -0.01 1.74
N GLY A 60 2.52 -0.06 1.40
CA GLY A 60 3.02 -0.82 0.27
C GLY A 60 4.46 -1.28 0.45
N ASN A 61 4.85 -2.35 -0.23
CA ASN A 61 6.22 -2.84 -0.33
C ASN A 61 6.99 -2.08 -1.42
N TYR A 62 7.13 -0.76 -1.25
CA TYR A 62 7.72 0.10 -2.27
C TYR A 62 9.24 -0.10 -2.46
N ASN A 63 9.94 -0.64 -1.45
CA ASN A 63 11.38 -0.88 -1.52
C ASN A 63 11.75 -2.25 -2.13
N GLY A 64 10.77 -3.15 -2.27
CA GLY A 64 10.99 -4.52 -2.77
C GLY A 64 11.68 -5.46 -1.79
N ASP A 65 11.83 -5.07 -0.52
CA ASP A 65 12.52 -5.83 0.53
C ASP A 65 11.55 -6.54 1.50
N LEU A 66 10.25 -6.57 1.15
CA LEU A 66 9.15 -7.11 1.96
C LEU A 66 8.97 -6.39 3.30
N LYS A 67 9.54 -5.19 3.46
CA LYS A 67 9.34 -4.32 4.63
C LYS A 67 8.42 -3.17 4.21
N PRO A 68 7.10 -3.38 4.27
CA PRO A 68 6.16 -2.37 3.82
C PRO A 68 6.22 -1.14 4.71
N PHE A 69 5.96 0.02 4.12
CA PHE A 69 5.87 1.28 4.84
C PHE A 69 4.76 2.13 4.25
N TYR A 70 4.25 3.11 5.01
CA TYR A 70 3.14 3.93 4.52
C TYR A 70 3.59 5.13 3.67
N ALA A 71 2.76 5.48 2.70
CA ALA A 71 2.78 6.72 1.94
C ALA A 71 1.47 7.49 2.16
N HIS A 72 1.50 8.81 2.18
CA HIS A 72 0.28 9.63 2.32
C HIS A 72 0.50 11.03 1.74
N VAL A 73 -0.60 11.70 1.36
CA VAL A 73 -0.56 13.13 1.06
C VAL A 73 -0.40 13.88 2.38
N SER A 74 0.77 14.47 2.60
CA SER A 74 1.13 15.12 3.87
C SER A 74 0.88 16.61 3.88
N LYS A 75 0.95 17.25 2.71
CA LYS A 75 0.75 18.70 2.56
C LYS A 75 0.14 19.04 1.21
N ILE A 76 -0.72 20.05 1.22
CA ILE A 76 -1.31 20.66 0.02
C ILE A 76 -1.08 22.17 0.13
N ASP A 77 -0.24 22.72 -0.74
CA ASP A 77 -0.02 24.16 -0.88
C ASP A 77 -0.84 24.67 -2.06
N THR A 78 -2.07 25.09 -1.81
CA THR A 78 -2.98 25.57 -2.86
C THR A 78 -2.54 26.90 -3.46
N LYS A 79 -1.75 27.71 -2.75
CA LYS A 79 -1.21 28.98 -3.26
C LYS A 79 -0.12 28.74 -4.29
N LYS A 80 0.73 27.72 -4.08
CA LYS A 80 1.78 27.33 -5.02
C LYS A 80 1.34 26.25 -6.02
N GLY A 81 0.16 25.67 -5.82
CA GLY A 81 -0.33 24.54 -6.60
C GLY A 81 0.57 23.32 -6.46
N VAL A 82 0.96 22.95 -5.24
CA VAL A 82 1.84 21.80 -4.98
C VAL A 82 1.21 20.82 -3.99
N THR A 83 1.18 19.54 -4.36
CA THR A 83 0.86 18.43 -3.46
C THR A 83 2.14 17.72 -3.06
N THR A 84 2.31 17.46 -1.76
CA THR A 84 3.44 16.72 -1.21
C THR A 84 2.97 15.34 -0.75
N VAL A 85 3.63 14.29 -1.22
CA VAL A 85 3.49 12.92 -0.71
C VAL A 85 4.70 12.62 0.16
N SER A 86 4.44 12.21 1.41
CA SER A 86 5.47 11.83 2.37
C SER A 86 5.32 10.38 2.81
N PHE A 87 6.43 9.86 3.33
CA PHE A 87 6.58 8.46 3.68
C PHE A 87 6.85 8.28 5.17
N GLU A 88 6.56 7.07 5.66
CA GLU A 88 6.82 6.68 7.04
C GLU A 88 8.21 7.10 7.52
N SER A 89 8.23 7.73 8.70
CA SER A 89 9.45 8.17 9.39
C SER A 89 10.40 9.03 8.54
N LYS A 90 9.90 9.66 7.45
CA LYS A 90 10.71 10.43 6.49
C LYS A 90 11.91 9.65 5.94
N LYS A 91 11.79 8.32 5.85
CA LYS A 91 12.86 7.42 5.42
C LYS A 91 13.33 7.68 3.97
N TYR A 92 12.41 8.14 3.12
CA TYR A 92 12.64 8.44 1.71
C TYR A 92 12.24 9.89 1.41
N PRO A 93 12.85 10.52 0.39
CA PRO A 93 12.52 11.89 0.03
C PRO A 93 11.04 12.03 -0.34
N ASP A 94 10.46 13.18 -0.01
CA ASP A 94 9.09 13.51 -0.40
C ASP A 94 8.96 13.60 -1.92
N VAL A 95 7.77 13.26 -2.44
CA VAL A 95 7.40 13.53 -3.83
C VAL A 95 6.63 14.84 -3.88
N LEU A 96 7.18 15.83 -4.57
CA LEU A 96 6.54 17.11 -4.82
C LEU A 96 5.90 17.12 -6.21
N ILE A 97 4.58 17.29 -6.26
CA ILE A 97 3.83 17.25 -7.51
C ILE A 97 3.30 18.66 -7.82
N PRO A 98 3.91 19.40 -8.75
CA PRO A 98 3.47 20.74 -9.09
C PRO A 98 2.18 20.71 -9.92
N LYS A 99 1.49 21.86 -9.96
CA LYS A 99 0.20 22.06 -10.63
C LYS A 99 -0.90 21.11 -10.13
N THR A 100 -0.96 20.91 -8.82
CA THR A 100 -1.95 20.04 -8.17
C THR A 100 -2.48 20.63 -6.88
N TYR A 101 -3.71 20.27 -6.53
CA TYR A 101 -4.49 20.84 -5.42
C TYR A 101 -4.98 19.73 -4.47
N GLY A 102 -4.11 18.77 -4.20
CA GLY A 102 -4.38 17.57 -3.41
C GLY A 102 -4.49 16.32 -4.27
N GLY A 103 -4.95 15.24 -3.66
CA GLY A 103 -5.08 13.96 -4.33
C GLY A 103 -5.21 12.80 -3.35
N THR A 104 -5.09 11.60 -3.89
CA THR A 104 -4.98 10.35 -3.14
C THR A 104 -3.79 9.57 -3.63
N VAL A 105 -3.30 8.67 -2.78
CA VAL A 105 -2.23 7.74 -3.10
C VAL A 105 -2.74 6.30 -2.97
N ALA A 106 -2.19 5.41 -3.76
CA ALA A 106 -2.45 3.97 -3.67
C ALA A 106 -1.18 3.19 -4.07
N PRO A 107 -0.94 2.02 -3.47
CA PRO A 107 -0.02 1.05 -4.04
C PRO A 107 -0.62 0.49 -5.33
N LEU A 108 0.20 0.34 -6.37
CA LEU A 108 -0.15 -0.33 -7.60
C LEU A 108 0.81 -1.50 -7.82
N ILE A 109 0.26 -2.70 -7.83
CA ILE A 109 1.00 -3.94 -8.07
C ILE A 109 0.83 -4.27 -9.55
N LEU A 110 1.94 -4.35 -10.27
CA LEU A 110 1.96 -4.70 -11.70
C LEU A 110 2.92 -5.87 -11.93
N GLU A 111 2.54 -6.79 -12.82
CA GLU A 111 3.42 -7.90 -13.20
C GLU A 111 4.76 -7.39 -13.74
N GLY A 112 5.84 -8.06 -13.36
CA GLY A 112 7.20 -7.73 -13.80
C GLY A 112 7.88 -6.63 -13.00
N PHE A 113 7.22 -6.07 -11.97
CA PHE A 113 7.87 -5.23 -10.97
C PHE A 113 8.21 -6.06 -9.72
N ASP A 114 9.39 -5.82 -9.15
CA ASP A 114 9.89 -6.45 -7.92
C ASP A 114 9.41 -5.74 -6.64
N ARG A 115 8.58 -4.70 -6.79
CA ARG A 115 8.13 -3.80 -5.73
C ARG A 115 6.79 -3.17 -6.09
N ASP A 116 6.08 -2.69 -5.09
CA ASP A 116 4.86 -1.92 -5.32
C ASP A 116 5.21 -0.56 -5.91
N LEU A 117 4.36 -0.07 -6.82
CA LEU A 117 4.47 1.26 -7.38
C LEU A 117 3.59 2.24 -6.59
N LEU A 118 4.02 3.50 -6.51
CA LEU A 118 3.21 4.56 -5.92
C LEU A 118 2.37 5.22 -7.02
N LEU A 119 1.07 4.93 -7.04
CA LEU A 119 0.11 5.62 -7.86
C LEU A 119 -0.41 6.86 -7.11
N VAL A 120 -0.29 8.03 -7.72
CA VAL A 120 -0.87 9.27 -7.22
C VAL A 120 -1.99 9.72 -8.15
N THR A 121 -3.21 9.83 -7.62
CA THR A 121 -4.35 10.46 -8.29
C THR A 121 -4.47 11.89 -7.79
N ALA A 122 -3.92 12.84 -8.54
CA ALA A 122 -3.91 14.25 -8.20
C ALA A 122 -5.17 14.98 -8.68
N LYS A 123 -5.65 15.89 -7.84
CA LYS A 123 -6.68 16.88 -8.19
C LYS A 123 -6.02 18.06 -8.90
N LEU A 124 -6.59 18.46 -10.03
CA LEU A 124 -6.18 19.66 -10.76
C LEU A 124 -7.02 20.86 -10.34
N GLU A 125 -6.67 22.04 -10.84
CA GLU A 125 -7.51 23.24 -10.71
C GLU A 125 -8.84 23.05 -11.44
N ASP A 126 -8.81 22.46 -12.64
CA ASP A 126 -10.01 21.99 -13.32
C ASP A 126 -10.52 20.71 -12.63
N PRO A 127 -11.68 20.75 -11.94
CA PRO A 127 -12.20 19.61 -11.20
C PRO A 127 -12.73 18.51 -12.12
N ASN A 128 -12.83 18.76 -13.42
CA ASN A 128 -13.30 17.78 -14.39
C ASN A 128 -12.23 16.74 -14.72
N PHE A 129 -10.97 16.96 -14.33
CA PHE A 129 -9.88 16.05 -14.58
C PHE A 129 -9.24 15.53 -13.30
N ASN A 130 -8.91 14.25 -13.33
CA ASN A 130 -7.92 13.68 -12.42
C ASN A 130 -6.64 13.41 -13.21
N LYS A 131 -5.50 13.79 -12.62
CA LYS A 131 -4.19 13.52 -13.19
C LYS A 131 -3.52 12.39 -12.43
N TYR A 132 -2.91 11.47 -13.16
CA TYR A 132 -2.25 10.29 -12.60
C TYR A 132 -0.76 10.41 -12.77
N PHE A 133 -0.03 10.01 -11.72
CA PHE A 133 1.41 9.87 -11.72
C PHE A 133 1.76 8.50 -11.14
N LEU A 134 2.74 7.84 -11.74
CA LEU A 134 3.21 6.53 -11.28
C LEU A 134 4.70 6.63 -10.96
N TYR A 135 5.06 6.31 -9.72
CA TYR A 135 6.44 6.35 -9.25
C TYR A 135 6.93 4.99 -8.81
N VAL A 136 8.22 4.78 -8.99
CA VAL A 136 8.97 3.64 -8.46
C VAL A 136 10.11 4.16 -7.59
N LEU A 137 10.33 3.52 -6.44
CA LEU A 137 11.47 3.83 -5.58
C LEU A 137 12.69 3.04 -6.07
N ARG A 138 13.70 3.75 -6.60
CA ARG A 138 14.97 3.17 -7.05
C ARG A 138 16.12 4.02 -6.54
N ASN A 139 17.15 3.39 -5.99
CA ASN A 139 18.33 4.07 -5.45
C ASN A 139 17.96 5.18 -4.45
N ASN A 140 17.05 4.87 -3.52
CA ASN A 140 16.51 5.78 -2.50
C ASN A 140 15.86 7.06 -3.04
N SER A 141 15.45 7.08 -4.31
CA SER A 141 14.75 8.20 -4.93
C SER A 141 13.52 7.73 -5.67
N TRP A 142 12.46 8.53 -5.60
CA TRP A 142 11.23 8.30 -6.35
C TRP A 142 11.39 8.78 -7.77
N LYS A 143 11.21 7.87 -8.72
CA LYS A 143 11.36 8.15 -10.14
C LYS A 143 10.04 7.90 -10.87
N PRO A 144 9.65 8.76 -11.81
CA PRO A 144 8.47 8.49 -12.62
C PRO A 144 8.71 7.25 -13.49
N VAL A 145 7.71 6.36 -13.53
CA VAL A 145 7.70 5.19 -14.42
C VAL A 145 7.22 5.58 -15.83
N MET A 146 6.47 6.68 -15.91
CA MET A 146 5.91 7.25 -17.13
C MET A 146 5.61 8.73 -16.93
N ASN A 147 5.36 9.45 -18.02
CA ASN A 147 4.80 10.79 -17.95
C ASN A 147 3.41 10.77 -17.29
N GLY A 148 3.05 11.82 -16.56
CA GLY A 148 1.70 11.95 -16.01
C GLY A 148 0.65 12.17 -17.11
N PHE A 149 -0.57 11.67 -16.89
CA PHE A 149 -1.69 11.74 -17.84
C PHE A 149 -2.99 12.06 -17.12
N ALA A 150 -4.01 12.53 -17.84
CA ALA A 150 -5.28 12.95 -17.24
C ALA A 150 -6.48 12.23 -17.86
N ILE A 151 -7.49 11.99 -17.04
CA ILE A 151 -8.77 11.41 -17.45
C ILE A 151 -9.88 12.34 -16.99
N HIS A 152 -10.77 12.69 -17.93
CA HIS A 152 -11.96 13.49 -17.66
C HIS A 152 -12.96 12.67 -16.83
N LYS A 153 -13.70 13.31 -15.93
CA LYS A 153 -14.62 12.64 -15.00
C LYS A 153 -15.70 11.80 -15.69
N SER A 154 -16.12 12.18 -16.90
CA SER A 154 -17.09 11.41 -17.70
C SER A 154 -16.56 10.03 -18.13
N ASN A 155 -15.23 9.85 -18.15
CA ASN A 155 -14.56 8.65 -18.63
C ASN A 155 -13.99 7.79 -17.50
N ARG A 156 -14.46 7.98 -16.26
CA ARG A 156 -13.92 7.29 -15.09
C ARG A 156 -14.99 6.43 -14.41
N PRO A 157 -15.33 5.25 -14.97
CA PRO A 157 -16.12 4.30 -14.22
C PRO A 157 -15.30 3.80 -13.01
N GLU A 158 -15.97 3.52 -11.89
CA GLU A 158 -15.31 3.14 -10.64
C GLU A 158 -14.42 1.89 -10.75
N THR A 159 -14.68 1.06 -11.76
CA THR A 159 -13.98 -0.21 -12.02
C THR A 159 -12.76 -0.08 -12.94
N LEU A 160 -12.49 1.11 -13.51
CA LEU A 160 -11.41 1.28 -14.49
C LEU A 160 -10.03 1.19 -13.82
N GLN A 161 -9.27 0.15 -14.15
CA GLN A 161 -7.84 0.12 -13.88
C GLN A 161 -7.11 0.99 -14.93
N VAL A 162 -6.69 2.19 -14.51
CA VAL A 162 -6.17 3.21 -15.42
C VAL A 162 -4.80 2.91 -16.03
N ILE A 163 -4.05 1.96 -15.46
CA ILE A 163 -2.72 1.53 -15.90
C ILE A 163 -2.61 0.02 -15.75
N ARG A 164 -2.12 -0.67 -16.79
CA ARG A 164 -1.85 -2.11 -16.79
C ARG A 164 -0.55 -2.43 -17.56
N VAL A 165 -0.02 -3.63 -17.38
CA VAL A 165 1.10 -4.11 -18.20
C VAL A 165 0.60 -4.42 -19.61
N ASN A 166 1.39 -4.09 -20.63
CA ASN A 166 1.07 -4.53 -21.99
C ASN A 166 1.29 -6.05 -22.09
N PRO A 167 0.25 -6.87 -22.40
CA PRO A 167 0.40 -8.31 -22.51
C PRO A 167 1.30 -8.74 -23.69
N GLU A 168 1.40 -7.91 -24.73
CA GLU A 168 2.22 -8.19 -25.92
C GLU A 168 3.68 -7.78 -25.74
N ASN A 169 3.94 -6.77 -24.89
CA ASN A 169 5.29 -6.31 -24.57
C ASN A 169 5.45 -5.99 -23.09
N LYS A 170 6.09 -6.89 -22.34
CA LYS A 170 6.31 -6.71 -20.89
C LYS A 170 7.18 -5.50 -20.53
N ASN A 171 7.86 -4.85 -21.47
CA ASN A 171 8.61 -3.61 -21.22
C ASN A 171 7.75 -2.34 -21.34
N GLU A 172 6.47 -2.50 -21.67
CA GLU A 172 5.53 -1.40 -21.85
C GLU A 172 4.36 -1.48 -20.84
N LEU A 173 3.73 -0.33 -20.64
CA LEU A 173 2.50 -0.17 -19.88
C LEU A 173 1.42 0.37 -20.81
N ILE A 174 0.21 -0.11 -20.66
CA ILE A 174 -0.96 0.49 -21.27
C ILE A 174 -1.58 1.43 -20.25
N ARG A 175 -1.89 2.66 -20.67
CA ARG A 175 -2.62 3.64 -19.86
C ARG A 175 -3.82 4.18 -20.61
N TYR A 176 -4.86 4.55 -19.87
CA TYR A 176 -6.00 5.28 -20.39
C TYR A 176 -5.81 6.79 -20.27
N TYR A 177 -6.28 7.57 -21.24
CA TYR A 177 -6.27 9.03 -21.20
C TYR A 177 -7.48 9.61 -21.93
N SER A 178 -7.88 10.83 -21.56
CA SER A 178 -9.00 11.51 -22.22
C SER A 178 -8.50 12.49 -23.27
N VAL A 179 -9.15 12.46 -24.44
CA VAL A 179 -8.91 13.37 -25.55
C VAL A 179 -10.22 14.10 -25.86
N PHE A 180 -10.10 15.41 -26.09
CA PHE A 180 -11.22 16.22 -26.57
C PHE A 180 -11.50 15.88 -28.03
N ASP A 181 -12.77 15.65 -28.36
CA ASP A 181 -13.20 15.42 -29.73
C ASP A 181 -14.45 16.23 -30.06
N ILE A 182 -14.52 16.74 -31.28
CA ILE A 182 -15.70 17.44 -31.78
C ILE A 182 -16.68 16.36 -32.25
N ASP A 183 -17.91 16.41 -31.75
CA ASP A 183 -18.94 15.42 -32.07
C ASP A 183 -20.28 16.14 -32.24
N GLU A 184 -20.59 16.49 -33.49
CA GLU A 184 -21.81 17.23 -33.86
C GLU A 184 -23.09 16.41 -33.61
N THR A 185 -22.97 15.11 -33.33
CA THR A 185 -24.10 14.25 -32.98
C THR A 185 -24.40 14.26 -31.48
N ASN A 186 -23.47 14.76 -30.66
CA ASN A 186 -23.68 14.98 -29.23
C ASN A 186 -24.37 16.33 -28.97
N GLU A 187 -25.21 16.41 -27.94
CA GLU A 187 -25.93 17.64 -27.58
C GLU A 187 -24.99 18.82 -27.24
N GLU A 188 -23.82 18.55 -26.67
CA GLU A 188 -22.81 19.58 -26.36
C GLU A 188 -21.96 19.97 -27.58
N GLY A 189 -22.06 19.24 -28.70
CA GLY A 189 -21.23 19.40 -29.90
C GLY A 189 -19.78 18.90 -29.73
N TYR A 190 -19.45 18.32 -28.58
CA TYR A 190 -18.15 17.72 -28.29
C TYR A 190 -18.28 16.60 -27.26
N VAL A 191 -17.27 15.74 -27.21
CA VAL A 191 -17.15 14.68 -26.21
C VAL A 191 -15.71 14.55 -25.72
N TRP A 192 -15.55 14.01 -24.52
CA TRP A 192 -14.25 13.49 -24.09
C TRP A 192 -14.19 12.00 -24.40
N ARG A 193 -13.34 11.59 -25.34
CA ARG A 193 -13.13 10.16 -25.62
C ARG A 193 -12.07 9.58 -24.70
N LEU A 194 -12.32 8.37 -24.21
CA LEU A 194 -11.32 7.58 -23.50
C LEU A 194 -10.53 6.76 -24.50
N LEU A 195 -9.24 7.05 -24.63
CA LEU A 195 -8.32 6.29 -25.46
C LEU A 195 -7.33 5.52 -24.58
N GLU A 196 -6.65 4.55 -25.17
CA GLU A 196 -5.51 3.89 -24.55
C GLU A 196 -4.29 3.93 -25.46
N GLU A 197 -3.11 3.94 -24.84
CA GLU A 197 -1.83 3.89 -25.54
C GLU A 197 -0.86 2.99 -24.80
N SER A 198 0.07 2.39 -25.55
CA SER A 198 1.20 1.64 -24.99
C SER A 198 2.43 2.55 -24.88
N ILE A 199 3.08 2.53 -23.73
CA ILE A 199 4.23 3.40 -23.42
C ILE A 199 5.36 2.58 -22.80
N VAL A 200 6.59 2.90 -23.20
CA VAL A 200 7.79 2.24 -22.65
C VAL A 200 7.97 2.61 -21.18
N LYS A 201 8.17 1.60 -20.33
CA LYS A 201 8.47 1.78 -18.91
C LYS A 201 9.77 2.57 -18.74
N GLN A 202 9.76 3.55 -17.86
CA GLN A 202 10.94 4.29 -17.44
C GLN A 202 11.35 3.86 -16.03
N ASN A 203 12.66 3.92 -15.73
CA ASN A 203 13.18 3.74 -14.36
C ASN A 203 12.78 2.43 -13.65
N TRP A 204 12.39 1.39 -14.39
CA TRP A 204 11.88 0.12 -13.85
C TRP A 204 13.00 -0.85 -13.50
#